data_AF-A0A6V7K7Q5-F1
#
_entry.id   AF-A0A6V7K7Q5-F1
#
_cell.length_a   1.000
_cell.length_b   1.000
_cell.length_c   1.000
_cell.angle_alpha   90.00
_cell.angle_beta   90.00
_cell.angle_gamma   90.00
#
_symmetry.space_group_name_H-M   'P 1'
#
loop_
_entity.id
_entity.type
_entity.pdbx_description
1 polymer ?
#
loop_
_entity_poly.entity_id
_entity_poly.type
_entity_poly.pdbx_seq_one_letter_code
_entity_poly.pdbx_strand_id
1 'polypeptide(L)'
;AGYPIRPEFSAISRAVYNNEVIEVNFMQQSQLVQDVINDWVNVRTHGKIKNILTQPPSIDTKVIFASALYFNGEWNQHFVSSGTRR
;
A
#
# COMPACT_ATOMS: atom_id res chain seq x y z
N ALA A 1 19.02 -8.36 16.95
CA ALA A 1 17.70 -9.02 17.06
C ALA A 1 16.70 -8.27 16.18
N GLY A 2 15.80 -8.96 15.50
CA GLY A 2 14.72 -8.33 14.73
C GLY A 2 13.65 -7.70 15.63
N TYR A 3 12.59 -7.16 15.02
CA TYR A 3 11.44 -6.60 15.72
C TYR A 3 10.21 -7.47 15.46
N PRO A 4 10.03 -8.60 16.17
CA PRO A 4 8.90 -9.49 15.93
C PRO A 4 7.58 -8.78 16.26
N ILE A 5 6.61 -8.88 15.35
CA ILE A 5 5.28 -8.34 15.58
C ILE A 5 4.56 -9.21 16.62
N ARG A 6 3.98 -8.58 17.64
CA ARG A 6 3.20 -9.29 18.66
C ARG A 6 2.01 -10.02 18.01
N PRO A 7 1.78 -11.32 18.31
CA PRO A 7 0.66 -12.06 17.74
C PRO A 7 -0.70 -11.40 18.00
N GLU A 8 -0.90 -10.81 19.18
CA GLU A 8 -2.15 -10.14 19.56
C GLU A 8 -2.41 -8.90 18.69
N PHE A 9 -1.37 -8.11 18.44
CA PHE A 9 -1.47 -6.97 17.53
C PHE A 9 -1.83 -7.42 16.11
N SER A 10 -1.16 -8.47 15.63
CA SER A 10 -1.40 -9.03 14.30
C SER A 10 -2.82 -9.55 14.14
N ALA A 11 -3.36 -10.22 15.17
CA ALA A 11 -4.73 -10.72 15.18
C ALA A 11 -5.77 -9.59 15.17
N ILE A 12 -5.62 -8.59 16.05
CA ILE A 12 -6.56 -7.46 16.12
C ILE A 12 -6.51 -6.63 14.83
N SER A 13 -5.31 -6.36 14.31
CA SER A 13 -5.12 -5.58 13.09
C SER A 13 -5.80 -6.23 11.88
N ARG A 14 -5.67 -7.56 11.74
CA ARG A 14 -6.39 -8.33 10.71
C ARG A 14 -7.90 -8.31 10.94
N ALA A 15 -8.37 -8.56 12.16
CA ALA A 15 -9.79 -8.69 12.45
C ALA A 15 -10.58 -7.37 12.30
N VAL A 16 -9.99 -6.24 12.70
CA VAL A 16 -10.68 -4.95 12.75
C VAL A 16 -10.48 -4.14 11.46
N TYR A 17 -9.26 -4.13 10.92
CA TYR A 17 -8.90 -3.28 9.79
C TYR A 17 -8.73 -4.05 8.48
N ASN A 18 -8.86 -5.38 8.52
CA ASN A 18 -8.51 -6.26 7.38
C ASN A 18 -7.09 -5.99 6.86
N ASN A 19 -6.18 -5.63 7.78
CA ASN A 19 -4.81 -5.28 7.45
C ASN A 19 -4.00 -6.52 7.09
N GLU A 20 -3.06 -6.35 6.17
CA GLU A 20 -2.00 -7.32 5.91
C GLU A 20 -0.77 -6.96 6.75
N VAL A 21 -0.19 -7.97 7.42
CA VAL A 21 1.05 -7.81 8.19
C VAL A 21 2.13 -8.56 7.43
N ILE A 22 3.10 -7.80 6.89
CA ILE A 22 4.19 -8.31 6.06
C ILE A 22 5.50 -8.07 6.81
N GLU A 23 6.25 -9.14 7.08
CA GLU A 23 7.59 -9.03 7.65
C GLU A 23 8.62 -8.81 6.53
N VAL A 24 9.47 -7.80 6.72
CA VAL A 24 10.48 -7.39 5.74
C VAL A 24 11.80 -7.05 6.42
N ASN A 25 12.90 -7.09 5.67
CA ASN A 25 14.24 -6.79 6.19
C ASN A 25 14.73 -5.41 5.68
N PHE A 26 14.43 -4.36 6.43
CA PHE A 26 14.87 -3.00 6.09
C PHE A 26 16.41 -2.84 6.07
N MET A 27 17.14 -3.58 6.91
CA MET A 27 18.58 -3.40 7.08
C MET A 27 19.40 -3.94 5.91
N GLN A 28 19.02 -5.12 5.39
CA GLN A 28 19.79 -5.80 4.35
C GLN A 28 19.13 -5.74 2.98
N GLN A 29 17.83 -5.44 2.92
CA GLN A 29 17.02 -5.57 1.70
C GLN A 29 16.18 -4.33 1.42
N SER A 30 16.60 -3.13 1.86
CA SER A 30 15.81 -1.90 1.73
C SER A 30 15.24 -1.66 0.31
N GLN A 31 16.03 -1.90 -0.74
CA GLN A 31 15.54 -1.77 -2.13
C GLN A 31 14.38 -2.75 -2.42
N LEU A 32 14.54 -4.03 -2.06
CA LEU A 32 13.48 -5.02 -2.21
C LEU A 32 12.24 -4.65 -1.38
N VAL A 33 12.42 -4.05 -0.20
CA VAL A 33 11.28 -3.57 0.61
C VAL A 33 10.52 -2.46 -0.11
N GLN A 34 11.22 -1.56 -0.80
CA GLN A 34 10.58 -0.55 -1.65
C GLN A 34 9.70 -1.23 -2.73
N ASP A 35 10.26 -2.22 -3.42
CA ASP A 35 9.57 -2.93 -4.50
C ASP A 35 8.33 -3.65 -3.97
N VAL A 36 8.44 -4.36 -2.84
CA VAL A 36 7.32 -5.05 -2.18
C VAL A 36 6.18 -4.08 -1.83
N ILE A 37 6.50 -2.92 -1.27
CA ILE A 37 5.48 -1.93 -0.87
C ILE A 37 4.84 -1.29 -2.11
N ASN A 38 5.63 -0.94 -3.12
CA ASN A 38 5.11 -0.34 -4.35
C ASN A 38 4.25 -1.34 -5.14
N ASP A 39 4.66 -2.60 -5.26
CA ASP A 39 3.87 -3.65 -5.90
C ASP A 39 2.56 -3.90 -5.15
N TRP A 40 2.60 -3.93 -3.81
CA TRP A 40 1.38 -4.04 -3.00
C TRP A 40 0.40 -2.90 -3.30
N VAL A 41 0.87 -1.64 -3.31
CA VAL A 41 0.01 -0.48 -3.63
C VAL A 41 -0.51 -0.55 -5.07
N ASN A 42 0.35 -0.90 -6.01
CA ASN A 42 0.02 -1.03 -7.43
C ASN A 42 -1.13 -2.02 -7.65
N VAL A 43 -1.06 -3.20 -7.01
CA VAL A 43 -2.10 -4.21 -7.06
C VAL A 43 -3.39 -3.72 -6.38
N ARG A 44 -3.30 -3.17 -5.16
CA ARG A 44 -4.48 -2.70 -4.40
C ARG A 44 -5.20 -1.53 -5.06
N THR A 45 -4.49 -0.77 -5.90
CA THR A 45 -5.03 0.41 -6.58
C THR A 45 -5.26 0.19 -8.08
N HIS A 46 -5.28 -1.06 -8.55
CA HIS A 46 -5.55 -1.40 -9.95
C HIS A 46 -4.64 -0.64 -10.94
N GLY A 47 -3.35 -0.49 -10.63
CA GLY A 47 -2.41 0.20 -11.50
C GLY A 47 -2.42 1.72 -11.40
N LYS A 48 -3.30 2.32 -10.59
CA LYS A 48 -3.47 3.78 -10.54
C LYS A 48 -2.45 4.48 -9.65
N ILE A 49 -1.97 3.81 -8.60
CA ILE A 49 -0.82 4.27 -7.81
C ILE A 49 0.29 3.25 -8.00
N LYS A 50 1.26 3.57 -8.87
CA LYS A 50 2.37 2.65 -9.17
C LYS A 50 3.45 2.64 -8.09
N ASN A 51 3.83 3.83 -7.62
CA ASN A 51 4.88 4.02 -6.64
C ASN A 51 4.36 4.93 -5.52
N ILE A 52 4.27 4.39 -4.30
CA ILE A 52 4.02 5.19 -3.09
C ILE A 52 5.34 5.62 -2.44
N LEU A 53 6.39 4.80 -2.58
CA LEU A 53 7.75 5.10 -2.17
C LEU A 53 8.60 5.43 -3.40
N THR A 54 9.19 6.63 -3.43
CA THR A 54 10.09 7.08 -4.50
C THR A 54 11.55 6.73 -4.24
N GLN A 55 11.89 6.34 -3.01
CA GLN A 55 13.21 5.91 -2.60
C GLN A 55 13.11 4.74 -1.60
N PRO A 56 14.18 3.94 -1.45
CA PRO A 56 14.20 2.89 -0.44
C PRO A 56 14.05 3.45 0.97
N PRO A 57 13.32 2.76 1.87
CA PRO A 57 13.22 3.17 3.28
C PRO A 57 14.60 3.14 3.96
N SER A 58 14.82 4.02 4.94
CA SER A 58 16.07 4.00 5.72
C SER A 58 16.31 2.63 6.36
N ILE A 59 17.57 2.20 6.47
CA ILE A 59 17.95 0.97 7.18
C ILE A 59 17.57 0.99 8.66
N ASP A 60 17.36 2.19 9.22
CA ASP A 60 16.92 2.38 10.61
C ASP A 60 15.40 2.24 10.78
N THR A 61 14.64 2.12 9.69
CA THR A 61 13.19 1.91 9.71
C THR A 61 12.83 0.61 10.42
N LYS A 62 11.86 0.68 11.34
CA LYS A 62 11.40 -0.49 12.11
C LYS A 62 10.03 -0.98 11.67
N VAL A 63 9.14 -0.07 11.31
CA VAL A 63 7.77 -0.35 10.86
C VAL A 63 7.36 0.73 9.86
N ILE A 64 6.58 0.33 8.85
CA ILE A 64 5.84 1.23 7.97
C ILE A 64 4.36 0.89 8.09
N PHE A 65 3.52 1.90 8.32
CA PHE A 65 2.07 1.82 8.18
C PHE A 65 1.68 2.47 6.86
N ALA A 66 1.16 1.68 5.92
CA ALA A 66 0.77 2.15 4.61
C ALA A 66 -0.73 1.92 4.37
N SER A 67 -1.37 2.85 3.68
CA SER A 67 -2.74 2.75 3.20
C SER A 67 -2.82 3.33 1.79
N ALA A 68 -3.58 2.67 0.93
CA ALA A 68 -3.84 3.13 -0.42
C ALA A 68 -5.29 2.82 -0.78
N LEU A 69 -5.96 3.78 -1.41
CA LEU A 69 -7.35 3.67 -1.82
C LEU A 69 -7.49 4.09 -3.28
N TYR A 70 -8.15 3.26 -4.07
CA TYR A 70 -8.64 3.60 -5.40
C TYR A 70 -10.16 3.44 -5.42
N PHE A 71 -10.84 4.44 -5.96
CA PHE A 71 -12.28 4.42 -6.14
C PHE A 71 -12.62 4.67 -7.62
N ASN A 72 -13.51 3.84 -8.15
CA ASN A 72 -14.09 4.00 -9.48
C ASN A 72 -15.61 3.92 -9.36
N GLY A 73 -16.27 5.07 -9.42
CA GLY A 73 -17.71 5.18 -9.33
C GLY A 73 -18.31 5.65 -10.65
N GLU A 74 -19.48 5.12 -10.96
CA GLU A 74 -20.30 5.64 -12.06
C GLU A 74 -21.10 6.86 -11.61
N TRP A 75 -21.33 7.79 -12.53
CA TRP A 75 -22.18 8.94 -12.26
C TRP A 75 -23.64 8.49 -12.15
N ASN A 76 -24.42 9.08 -11.23
CA ASN A 76 -25.87 8.83 -11.23
C ASN A 76 -26.55 9.38 -12.50
N GLN A 77 -25.98 10.42 -13.10
CA GLN A 77 -26.41 11.00 -14.38
C GLN A 77 -25.17 11.10 -15.27
N HIS A 78 -25.12 10.31 -16.34
CA HIS A 78 -23.94 10.20 -17.19
C HIS A 78 -23.76 11.44 -18.06
N PHE A 79 -22.49 11.81 -18.30
CA PHE A 79 -22.16 12.80 -19.31
C PHE A 79 -22.38 12.23 -20.71
N VAL A 80 -23.02 12.99 -21.59
CA VAL A 80 -23.09 12.67 -23.01
C VAL A 80 -21.73 12.96 -23.62
N SER A 81 -21.08 11.95 -24.21
CA SER A 81 -19.70 12.08 -24.70
C SER A 81 -19.50 13.21 -25.72
N SER A 82 -20.50 13.50 -26.55
CA SER A 82 -20.47 14.61 -27.52
C SER A 82 -20.55 16.01 -26.87
N GLY A 83 -20.97 16.07 -25.61
CA GLY A 83 -21.00 17.29 -24.79
C GLY A 83 -19.66 17.62 -24.12
N THR A 84 -18.67 16.73 -24.16
CA THR A 84 -17.34 16.96 -23.57
C THR A 84 -16.35 17.42 -24.64
N ARG A 85 -15.64 18.54 -24.39
CA ARG A 85 -14.55 19.06 -25.24
C ARG A 85 -13.33 19.38 -24.38
N ARG A 86 -12.14 19.36 -24.98
CA ARG A 86 -10.87 19.67 -24.30
C ARG A 86 -10.69 21.18 -24.09
#